data_AF-A0A950T1C7-F1
#
_entry.id   AF-A0A950T1C7-F1
#
_cell.length_a   1.000
_cell.length_b   1.000
_cell.length_c   1.000
_cell.angle_alpha   90.00
_cell.angle_beta   90.00
_cell.angle_gamma   90.00
#
_symmetry.space_group_name_H-M   'P 1'
#
loop_
_entity.id
_entity.type
_entity.pdbx_description
1 polymer ?
#
loop_
_entity_poly.entity_id
_entity_poly.type
_entity_poly.pdbx_seq_one_letter_code
_entity_poly.pdbx_strand_id
1 'polypeptide(L)'
;MVTTDSEVQGTFFGDEDFPITWEEGERELFWIYDDLHCPNPISPMFFDIGGWWLTCDHMFRRFGTPFASDWIAKNINGYLYTAAIPADSQLRAEATEYQSRYVPRVPRDPSYPAYIGAYMGTVLPHYAEHFLDWWRERLRPEMERNFAYLDNYDTERAGLIEMAVLLEDAIDIHDRHWKIHWMLNFAQFSSTLALNATIQEVKGEVDPSLMGRLQSSVEDRNWDSIEELWRIKEEIKGDAELTRAFQGETAGDVLRSLQATEQGRRLITERIEPYQKEFGYKAIWSHEFVYPTWKENATPI
;
A
#
# COMPACT_ATOMS: atom_id res chain seq x y z
N MET A 1 17.63 23.15 16.16
CA MET A 1 16.20 23.17 15.77
C MET A 1 15.68 24.53 16.14
N VAL A 2 15.31 25.36 15.17
CA VAL A 2 14.57 26.59 15.46
C VAL A 2 13.21 26.12 15.94
N THR A 3 12.91 26.30 17.23
CA THR A 3 11.54 26.25 17.74
C THR A 3 10.80 27.39 17.04
N THR A 4 10.17 27.09 15.91
CA THR A 4 9.05 27.90 15.44
C THR A 4 8.01 27.84 16.54
N ASP A 5 7.66 28.98 17.13
CA ASP A 5 6.48 29.11 17.99
C ASP A 5 5.26 28.62 17.20
N SER A 6 4.93 27.34 17.35
CA SER A 6 3.79 26.73 16.71
C SER A 6 2.54 27.09 17.52
N GLU A 7 1.91 28.20 17.16
CA GLU A 7 0.62 28.58 17.72
C GLU A 7 -0.45 27.58 17.23
N VAL A 8 -1.08 26.87 18.17
CA VAL A 8 -2.21 25.98 17.87
C VAL A 8 -3.37 26.84 17.37
N GLN A 9 -3.69 26.71 16.08
CA GLN A 9 -4.72 27.52 15.41
C GLN A 9 -6.15 27.10 15.78
N GLY A 10 -6.34 25.88 16.29
CA GLY A 10 -7.62 25.35 16.72
C GLY A 10 -7.49 23.90 17.16
N THR A 11 -8.42 23.46 18.01
CA THR A 11 -8.56 22.06 18.41
C THR A 11 -10.03 21.67 18.29
N PHE A 12 -10.26 20.43 17.87
CA PHE A 12 -11.60 19.84 17.82
C PHE A 12 -11.52 18.42 18.35
N PHE A 13 -12.14 18.18 19.49
CA PHE A 13 -12.13 16.88 20.17
C PHE A 13 -13.43 16.10 19.98
N GLY A 14 -14.30 16.56 19.06
CA GLY A 14 -15.64 16.05 18.86
C GLY A 14 -16.70 16.86 19.62
N ASP A 15 -17.93 16.75 19.14
CA ASP A 15 -19.15 17.31 19.75
C ASP A 15 -20.35 16.35 19.54
N GLU A 16 -21.58 16.82 19.77
CA GLU A 16 -22.78 15.99 19.59
C GLU A 16 -23.03 15.60 18.12
N ASP A 17 -22.65 16.46 17.17
CA ASP A 17 -22.85 16.24 15.73
C ASP A 17 -21.71 15.40 15.11
N PHE A 18 -20.52 15.43 15.72
CA PHE A 18 -19.36 14.63 15.36
C PHE A 18 -18.69 14.04 16.62
N PRO A 19 -19.25 12.96 17.18
CA PRO A 19 -18.73 12.37 18.40
C PRO A 19 -17.38 11.68 18.15
N ILE A 20 -16.42 11.89 19.05
CA ILE A 20 -15.13 11.19 19.04
C ILE A 20 -14.86 10.61 20.43
N THR A 21 -14.67 9.29 20.48
CA THR A 21 -14.20 8.60 21.69
C THR A 21 -12.69 8.58 21.68
N TRP A 22 -12.06 9.00 22.78
CA TRP A 22 -10.61 9.06 22.89
C TRP A 22 -10.13 8.16 24.02
N GLU A 23 -9.13 7.34 23.73
CA GLU A 23 -8.38 6.57 24.71
C GLU A 23 -7.31 7.43 25.40
N GLU A 24 -6.65 6.89 26.41
CA GLU A 24 -5.59 7.59 27.16
C GLU A 24 -4.51 8.12 26.21
N GLY A 25 -4.19 9.41 26.32
CA GLY A 25 -3.15 10.08 25.54
C GLY A 25 -3.45 10.35 24.06
N GLU A 26 -4.49 9.77 23.47
CA GLU A 26 -4.79 9.98 22.05
C GLU A 26 -5.11 11.45 21.73
N ARG A 27 -5.81 12.17 22.63
CA ARG A 27 -6.19 13.58 22.44
C ARG A 27 -4.99 14.52 22.30
N GLU A 28 -3.83 14.10 22.76
CA GLU A 28 -2.61 14.91 22.79
C GLU A 28 -1.79 14.76 21.50
N LEU A 29 -2.17 13.82 20.63
CA LEU A 29 -1.48 13.55 19.37
C LEU A 29 -2.00 14.43 18.23
N PHE A 30 -1.16 14.58 17.20
CA PHE A 30 -1.54 15.26 15.96
C PHE A 30 -2.14 14.25 14.96
N TRP A 31 -3.47 14.22 14.90
CA TRP A 31 -4.23 13.34 14.02
C TRP A 31 -4.44 13.95 12.64
N ILE A 32 -4.21 13.15 11.61
CA ILE A 32 -4.37 13.51 10.20
C ILE A 32 -5.43 12.60 9.59
N TYR A 33 -6.39 13.18 8.89
CA TYR A 33 -7.29 12.42 8.01
C TYR A 33 -6.47 11.88 6.83
N ASP A 34 -6.39 10.56 6.69
CA ASP A 34 -5.60 9.92 5.63
C ASP A 34 -6.42 9.73 4.35
N ASP A 35 -6.73 10.86 3.70
CA ASP A 35 -7.40 10.87 2.40
C ASP A 35 -6.48 10.52 1.22
N LEU A 36 -5.16 10.53 1.45
CA LEU A 36 -4.18 10.14 0.46
C LEU A 36 -4.27 8.64 0.14
N HIS A 37 -4.35 7.80 1.17
CA HIS A 37 -4.41 6.35 0.99
C HIS A 37 -5.85 5.81 1.09
N CYS A 38 -6.67 6.36 2.00
CA CYS A 38 -8.02 5.89 2.29
C CYS A 38 -9.06 7.02 2.17
N PRO A 39 -9.33 7.53 0.95
CA PRO A 39 -10.24 8.67 0.73
C PRO A 39 -11.73 8.37 1.02
N ASN A 40 -12.10 7.09 1.16
CA ASN A 40 -13.45 6.63 1.38
C ASN A 40 -13.60 5.98 2.76
N PRO A 41 -14.82 5.83 3.28
CA PRO A 41 -15.05 5.07 4.49
C PRO A 41 -14.51 3.64 4.36
N ILE A 42 -13.83 3.18 5.40
CA ILE A 42 -13.19 1.87 5.46
C ILE A 42 -14.08 0.85 6.19
N SER A 43 -14.06 -0.39 5.71
CA SER A 43 -14.79 -1.50 6.32
C SER A 43 -14.13 -1.94 7.63
N PRO A 44 -14.90 -2.50 8.59
CA PRO A 44 -14.33 -3.04 9.82
C PRO A 44 -13.25 -4.10 9.57
N MET A 45 -13.46 -4.96 8.56
CA MET A 45 -12.49 -6.00 8.23
C MET A 45 -11.18 -5.42 7.72
N PHE A 46 -11.22 -4.44 6.81
CA PHE A 46 -9.99 -3.79 6.35
C PHE A 46 -9.28 -3.04 7.48
N PHE A 47 -10.02 -2.35 8.35
CA PHE A 47 -9.42 -1.65 9.48
C PHE A 47 -8.72 -2.62 10.46
N ASP A 48 -9.33 -3.77 10.75
CA ASP A 48 -8.79 -4.69 11.75
C ASP A 48 -7.53 -5.43 11.26
N ILE A 49 -7.45 -5.82 9.97
CA ILE A 49 -6.36 -6.70 9.48
C ILE A 49 -5.68 -6.25 8.18
N GLY A 50 -6.23 -5.25 7.47
CA GLY A 50 -5.74 -4.83 6.15
C GLY A 50 -4.81 -3.62 6.15
N GLY A 51 -4.86 -2.83 7.22
CA GLY A 51 -4.23 -1.52 7.33
C GLY A 51 -2.69 -1.53 7.29
N TRP A 52 -2.13 -0.57 6.55
CA TRP A 52 -0.67 -0.37 6.46
C TRP A 52 -0.05 0.04 7.82
N TRP A 53 -0.84 0.70 8.66
CA TRP A 53 -0.43 1.20 9.99
C TRP A 53 0.01 0.09 10.95
N LEU A 54 -0.53 -1.13 10.80
CA LEU A 54 -0.21 -2.29 11.63
C LEU A 54 1.27 -2.70 11.63
N THR A 55 2.06 -2.12 10.72
CA THR A 55 3.49 -2.44 10.55
C THR A 55 4.38 -1.19 10.57
N CYS A 56 3.85 -0.02 10.92
CA CYS A 56 4.65 1.21 10.93
C CYS A 56 5.70 1.25 12.04
N ASP A 57 5.45 0.57 13.17
CA ASP A 57 6.46 0.33 14.20
C ASP A 57 7.73 -0.30 13.60
N HIS A 58 7.55 -1.24 12.65
CA HIS A 58 8.63 -1.90 11.95
C HIS A 58 9.42 -0.91 11.11
N MET A 59 8.74 -0.07 10.34
CA MET A 59 9.39 0.97 9.52
C MET A 59 10.31 1.83 10.40
N PHE A 60 9.79 2.44 11.46
CA PHE A 60 10.57 3.34 12.30
C PHE A 60 11.72 2.63 13.04
N ARG A 61 11.47 1.46 13.63
CA ARG A 61 12.54 0.72 14.35
C ARG A 61 13.61 0.14 13.41
N ARG A 62 13.25 -0.21 12.17
CA ARG A 62 14.16 -0.83 11.21
C ARG A 62 15.17 0.17 10.68
N PHE A 63 14.72 1.41 10.44
CA PHE A 63 15.58 2.49 9.94
C PHE A 63 16.15 3.39 11.03
N GLY A 64 15.56 3.40 12.22
CA GLY A 64 16.06 4.20 13.35
C GLY A 64 15.75 5.69 13.21
N THR A 65 14.51 6.03 12.90
CA THR A 65 14.07 7.43 12.76
C THR A 65 14.13 8.18 14.09
N PRO A 66 14.68 9.41 14.14
CA PRO A 66 14.79 10.17 15.38
C PRO A 66 13.52 10.98 15.71
N PHE A 67 12.60 11.14 14.77
CA PHE A 67 11.43 12.01 14.92
C PHE A 67 10.15 11.25 15.30
N ALA A 68 10.05 9.97 14.97
CA ALA A 68 8.91 9.11 15.27
C ALA A 68 9.37 7.68 15.56
N SER A 69 8.61 6.95 16.37
CA SER A 69 8.89 5.56 16.76
C SER A 69 7.74 4.60 16.48
N ASP A 70 6.56 5.11 16.15
CA ASP A 70 5.38 4.32 15.77
C ASP A 70 4.38 5.17 14.95
N TRP A 71 3.37 4.54 14.33
CA TRP A 71 2.24 5.23 13.68
C TRP A 71 0.96 4.48 13.99
N ILE A 72 0.02 5.14 14.67
CA ILE A 72 -1.25 4.52 15.05
C ILE A 72 -2.40 5.04 14.19
N ALA A 73 -3.49 4.27 14.16
CA ALA A 73 -4.70 4.58 13.43
C ALA A 73 -5.93 4.64 14.35
N LYS A 74 -6.94 5.39 13.92
CA LYS A 74 -8.24 5.48 14.54
C LYS A 74 -9.30 5.63 13.46
N ASN A 75 -10.36 4.84 13.57
CA ASN A 75 -11.54 5.01 12.74
C ASN A 75 -12.47 6.03 13.41
N ILE A 76 -12.72 7.15 12.75
CA ILE A 76 -13.67 8.18 13.22
C ILE A 76 -14.75 8.32 12.16
N ASN A 77 -15.99 7.94 12.51
CA ASN A 77 -17.16 8.00 11.63
C ASN A 77 -16.95 7.29 10.27
N GLY A 78 -16.21 6.18 10.26
CA GLY A 78 -15.91 5.39 9.07
C GLY A 78 -14.62 5.79 8.37
N TYR A 79 -14.00 6.91 8.72
CA TYR A 79 -12.81 7.43 8.04
C TYR A 79 -11.53 7.13 8.83
N LEU A 80 -10.44 6.90 8.10
CA LEU A 80 -9.12 6.64 8.67
C LEU A 80 -8.46 7.95 9.11
N TYR A 81 -8.21 8.07 10.41
CA TYR A 81 -7.31 9.06 10.95
C TYR A 81 -6.05 8.36 11.45
N THR A 82 -4.90 8.98 11.27
CA THR A 82 -3.63 8.41 11.72
C THR A 82 -2.81 9.45 12.47
N ALA A 83 -1.95 8.99 13.37
CA ALA A 83 -1.04 9.83 14.12
C ALA A 83 0.34 9.16 14.21
N ALA A 84 1.38 9.86 13.73
CA ALA A 84 2.75 9.45 13.98
C ALA A 84 3.07 9.71 15.46
N ILE A 85 3.69 8.72 16.11
CA ILE A 85 4.07 8.77 17.52
C ILE A 85 5.49 9.33 17.62
N PRO A 86 5.68 10.53 18.20
CA PRO A 86 7.01 11.09 18.41
C PRO A 86 7.92 10.14 19.18
N ALA A 87 9.20 10.16 18.85
CA ALA A 87 10.23 9.43 19.59
C ALA A 87 10.53 10.09 20.96
N ASP A 88 9.51 10.32 21.76
CA ASP A 88 9.54 10.96 23.08
C ASP A 88 9.34 9.91 24.18
N SER A 89 10.29 9.83 25.11
CA SER A 89 10.25 8.84 26.20
C SER A 89 9.20 9.14 27.27
N GLN A 90 8.64 10.35 27.27
CA GLN A 90 7.60 10.77 28.21
C GLN A 90 6.19 10.54 27.66
N LEU A 91 6.04 10.37 26.35
CA LEU A 91 4.73 10.18 25.71
C LEU A 91 4.06 8.90 26.23
N ARG A 92 2.79 9.03 26.60
CA ARG A 92 1.92 7.91 26.97
C ARG A 92 0.66 8.05 26.14
N ALA A 93 0.39 7.04 25.32
CA ALA A 93 -0.82 6.95 24.54
C ALA A 93 -1.25 5.48 24.49
N GLU A 94 -2.52 5.27 24.23
CA GLU A 94 -3.10 3.99 23.88
C GLU A 94 -3.69 4.06 22.48
N ALA A 95 -3.78 2.91 21.86
CA ALA A 95 -4.48 2.69 20.60
C ALA A 95 -5.13 1.31 20.63
N THR A 96 -5.76 0.93 19.53
CA THR A 96 -6.38 -0.39 19.37
C THR A 96 -5.82 -1.07 18.13
N GLU A 97 -5.38 -2.31 18.29
CA GLU A 97 -5.03 -3.22 17.18
C GLU A 97 -5.67 -4.57 17.45
N TYR A 98 -6.25 -5.22 16.43
CA TYR A 98 -6.94 -6.50 16.58
C TYR A 98 -7.95 -6.52 17.75
N GLN A 99 -8.72 -5.44 17.87
CA GLN A 99 -9.70 -5.21 18.95
C GLN A 99 -9.11 -5.34 20.38
N SER A 100 -7.80 -5.16 20.50
CA SER A 100 -7.04 -5.27 21.74
C SER A 100 -6.31 -3.98 22.03
N ARG A 101 -6.06 -3.71 23.31
CA ARG A 101 -5.27 -2.57 23.76
C ARG A 101 -3.85 -2.65 23.19
N TYR A 102 -3.48 -1.63 22.41
CA TYR A 102 -2.15 -1.43 21.90
C TYR A 102 -1.50 -0.23 22.60
N VAL A 103 -0.23 -0.37 22.97
CA VAL A 103 0.56 0.76 23.49
C VAL A 103 1.67 1.01 22.46
N PRO A 104 1.64 2.15 21.75
CA PRO A 104 2.63 2.43 20.73
C PRO A 104 4.05 2.46 21.30
N ARG A 105 5.00 2.11 20.45
CA ARG A 105 6.41 2.12 20.81
C ARG A 105 6.88 3.55 21.05
N VAL A 106 7.42 3.76 22.25
CA VAL A 106 8.16 4.96 22.62
C VAL A 106 9.52 4.55 23.20
N PRO A 107 10.61 5.29 22.92
CA PRO A 107 11.90 4.99 23.51
C PRO A 107 11.86 5.15 25.03
N ARG A 108 12.58 4.31 25.78
CA ARG A 108 12.71 4.53 27.23
C ARG A 108 13.76 5.58 27.58
N ASP A 109 14.78 5.68 26.74
CA ASP A 109 15.91 6.58 26.92
C ASP A 109 15.58 7.93 26.26
N PRO A 110 15.50 9.05 27.01
CA PRO A 110 15.25 10.38 26.45
C PRO A 110 16.34 10.84 25.47
N SER A 111 17.54 10.23 25.49
CA SER A 111 18.61 10.53 24.54
C SER A 111 18.52 9.76 23.22
N TYR A 112 17.55 8.85 23.08
CA TYR A 112 17.37 8.02 21.87
C TYR A 112 17.35 8.81 20.57
N PRO A 113 16.53 9.88 20.42
CA PRO A 113 16.51 10.68 19.19
C PRO A 113 17.89 11.24 18.80
N ALA A 114 18.74 11.56 19.78
CA ALA A 114 20.03 12.19 19.55
C ALA A 114 21.04 11.24 18.90
N TYR A 115 21.00 9.95 19.22
CA TYR A 115 21.95 8.98 18.66
C TYR A 115 21.35 8.12 17.53
N ILE A 116 20.05 7.83 17.54
CA ILE A 116 19.47 6.92 16.54
C ILE A 116 19.52 7.52 15.12
N GLY A 117 19.46 8.85 15.00
CA GLY A 117 19.63 9.53 13.71
C GLY A 117 20.95 9.20 13.02
N ALA A 118 22.03 8.92 13.78
CA ALA A 118 23.31 8.50 13.21
C ALA A 118 23.24 7.07 12.63
N TYR A 119 22.46 6.19 13.24
CA TYR A 119 22.17 4.87 12.68
C TYR A 119 21.40 5.00 11.37
N MET A 120 20.32 5.78 11.35
CA MET A 120 19.54 6.04 10.13
C MET A 120 20.42 6.59 9.01
N GLY A 121 21.23 7.61 9.30
CA GLY A 121 22.15 8.22 8.32
C GLY A 121 23.20 7.25 7.77
N THR A 122 23.50 6.15 8.48
CA THR A 122 24.44 5.12 8.03
C THR A 122 23.73 4.01 7.26
N VAL A 123 22.59 3.55 7.77
CA VAL A 123 21.90 2.35 7.28
C VAL A 123 21.01 2.64 6.09
N LEU A 124 20.29 3.76 6.09
CA LEU A 124 19.36 4.09 5.02
C LEU A 124 20.05 4.21 3.63
N PRO A 125 21.25 4.80 3.50
CA PRO A 125 21.99 4.77 2.24
C PRO A 125 22.37 3.36 1.76
N HIS A 126 22.68 2.44 2.68
CA HIS A 126 22.97 1.05 2.31
C HIS A 126 21.72 0.34 1.75
N TYR A 127 20.53 0.61 2.30
CA TYR A 127 19.28 0.18 1.68
C TYR A 127 19.11 0.77 0.28
N ALA A 128 19.32 2.09 0.14
CA ALA A 128 19.21 2.81 -1.13
C ALA A 128 20.15 2.29 -2.23
N GLU A 129 21.33 1.80 -1.86
CA GLU A 129 22.32 1.23 -2.78
C GLU A 129 21.90 -0.16 -3.29
N HIS A 130 21.30 -0.98 -2.42
CA HIS A 130 21.10 -2.41 -2.70
C HIS A 130 19.64 -2.83 -2.91
N PHE A 131 18.65 -1.95 -2.74
CA PHE A 131 17.24 -2.36 -2.72
C PHE A 131 16.77 -3.04 -4.00
N LEU A 132 17.31 -2.69 -5.17
CA LEU A 132 16.95 -3.32 -6.44
C LEU A 132 17.47 -4.77 -6.53
N ASP A 133 18.70 -5.02 -6.09
CA ASP A 133 19.26 -6.38 -6.04
C ASP A 133 18.47 -7.24 -5.05
N TRP A 134 18.20 -6.68 -3.86
CA TRP A 134 17.40 -7.37 -2.85
C TRP A 134 15.96 -7.62 -3.32
N TRP A 135 15.37 -6.67 -4.06
CA TRP A 135 14.06 -6.87 -4.68
C TRP A 135 14.09 -8.08 -5.60
N ARG A 136 15.01 -8.09 -6.57
CA ARG A 136 15.12 -9.12 -7.61
C ARG A 136 15.47 -10.50 -7.06
N GLU A 137 16.42 -10.57 -6.13
CA GLU A 137 17.04 -11.84 -5.72
C GLU A 137 16.45 -12.43 -4.44
N ARG A 138 15.78 -11.62 -3.61
CA ARG A 138 15.34 -12.04 -2.27
C ARG A 138 13.87 -11.76 -1.99
N LEU A 139 13.45 -10.51 -2.10
CA LEU A 139 12.14 -10.05 -1.62
C LEU A 139 11.00 -10.44 -2.58
N ARG A 140 11.16 -10.20 -3.89
CA ARG A 140 10.17 -10.65 -4.88
C ARG A 140 10.04 -12.18 -4.89
N PRO A 141 11.13 -12.98 -4.91
CA PRO A 141 11.00 -14.44 -4.80
C PRO A 141 10.32 -14.90 -3.51
N GLU A 142 10.50 -14.20 -2.40
CA GLU A 142 9.77 -14.46 -1.15
C GLU A 142 8.27 -14.23 -1.33
N MET A 143 7.87 -13.09 -1.90
CA MET A 143 6.46 -12.78 -2.17
C MET A 143 5.82 -13.76 -3.15
N GLU A 144 6.50 -14.14 -4.23
CA GLU A 144 6.01 -15.10 -5.21
C GLU A 144 5.76 -16.48 -4.60
N ARG A 145 6.60 -16.93 -3.66
CA ARG A 145 6.34 -18.18 -2.92
C ARG A 145 5.12 -18.06 -2.01
N ASN A 146 4.93 -16.93 -1.34
CA ASN A 146 3.76 -16.70 -0.50
C ASN A 146 2.47 -16.69 -1.33
N PHE A 147 2.47 -16.04 -2.49
CA PHE A 147 1.34 -16.08 -3.41
C PHE A 147 1.09 -17.49 -3.93
N ALA A 148 2.12 -18.22 -4.33
CA ALA A 148 1.97 -19.61 -4.76
C ALA A 148 1.38 -20.52 -3.66
N TYR A 149 1.68 -20.26 -2.38
CA TYR A 149 1.07 -20.97 -1.26
C TYR A 149 -0.44 -20.67 -1.16
N LEU A 150 -0.81 -19.38 -1.13
CA LEU A 150 -2.21 -18.95 -0.97
C LEU A 150 -3.07 -19.29 -2.19
N ASP A 151 -2.59 -19.00 -3.41
CA ASP A 151 -3.35 -19.18 -4.65
C ASP A 151 -3.60 -20.64 -5.02
N ASN A 152 -2.76 -21.57 -4.53
CA ASN A 152 -2.89 -23.01 -4.84
C ASN A 152 -3.47 -23.83 -3.67
N TYR A 153 -3.92 -23.17 -2.59
CA TYR A 153 -4.58 -23.85 -1.49
C TYR A 153 -5.98 -24.33 -1.92
N ASP A 154 -6.31 -25.60 -1.65
CA ASP A 154 -7.61 -26.21 -2.01
C ASP A 154 -8.73 -25.74 -1.06
N THR A 155 -9.13 -24.49 -1.23
CA THR A 155 -10.17 -23.84 -0.42
C THR A 155 -11.56 -24.46 -0.63
N GLU A 156 -11.80 -25.16 -1.75
CA GLU A 156 -13.07 -25.84 -2.01
C GLU A 156 -13.28 -27.08 -1.14
N ARG A 157 -12.18 -27.76 -0.77
CA ARG A 157 -12.22 -28.97 0.06
C ARG A 157 -11.84 -28.74 1.51
N ALA A 158 -11.26 -27.58 1.83
CA ALA A 158 -10.87 -27.23 3.18
C ALA A 158 -12.09 -27.10 4.11
N GLY A 159 -11.97 -27.67 5.32
CA GLY A 159 -12.92 -27.43 6.39
C GLY A 159 -12.80 -26.03 6.96
N LEU A 160 -13.80 -25.59 7.72
CA LEU A 160 -13.82 -24.25 8.33
C LEU A 160 -12.58 -23.95 9.21
N ILE A 161 -12.09 -24.95 9.97
CA ILE A 161 -10.90 -24.77 10.83
C ILE A 161 -9.64 -24.63 9.99
N GLU A 162 -9.52 -25.37 8.89
CA GLU A 162 -8.40 -25.24 7.94
C GLU A 162 -8.41 -23.86 7.28
N MET A 163 -9.58 -23.37 6.88
CA MET A 163 -9.75 -22.01 6.36
C MET A 163 -9.42 -20.92 7.38
N ALA A 164 -9.76 -21.13 8.66
CA ALA A 164 -9.39 -20.20 9.73
C ALA A 164 -7.87 -20.13 9.92
N VAL A 165 -7.17 -21.27 9.87
CA VAL A 165 -5.71 -21.30 9.93
C VAL A 165 -5.09 -20.64 8.69
N LEU A 166 -5.64 -20.90 7.49
CA LEU A 166 -5.18 -20.24 6.26
C LEU A 166 -5.35 -18.71 6.34
N LEU A 167 -6.41 -18.22 6.99
CA LEU A 167 -6.60 -16.78 7.20
C LEU A 167 -5.50 -16.19 8.08
N GLU A 168 -5.11 -16.85 9.17
CA GLU A 168 -3.98 -16.43 10.00
C GLU A 168 -2.68 -16.40 9.20
N ASP A 169 -2.40 -17.45 8.40
CA ASP A 169 -1.25 -17.47 7.49
C ASP A 169 -1.27 -16.30 6.49
N ALA A 170 -2.46 -15.97 5.96
CA ALA A 170 -2.62 -14.86 5.03
C ALA A 170 -2.37 -13.51 5.71
N ILE A 171 -2.79 -13.34 6.98
CA ILE A 171 -2.52 -12.14 7.78
C ILE A 171 -1.01 -12.01 8.04
N ASP A 172 -0.33 -13.09 8.42
CA ASP A 172 1.13 -13.12 8.63
C ASP A 172 1.89 -12.77 7.34
N ILE A 173 1.44 -13.32 6.20
CA ILE A 173 1.99 -13.00 4.88
C ILE A 173 1.77 -11.53 4.53
N HIS A 174 0.57 -10.99 4.79
CA HIS A 174 0.22 -9.60 4.54
C HIS A 174 1.06 -8.63 5.37
N ASP A 175 1.19 -8.88 6.67
CA ASP A 175 2.10 -8.17 7.57
C ASP A 175 3.54 -8.18 7.03
N ARG A 176 4.02 -9.35 6.61
CA ARG A 176 5.37 -9.48 6.05
C ARG A 176 5.52 -8.67 4.77
N HIS A 177 4.53 -8.69 3.88
CA HIS A 177 4.54 -7.94 2.62
C HIS A 177 4.52 -6.43 2.86
N TRP A 178 3.79 -5.93 3.87
CA TRP A 178 3.88 -4.53 4.30
C TRP A 178 5.25 -4.16 4.86
N LYS A 179 5.87 -5.03 5.66
CA LYS A 179 7.25 -4.80 6.12
C LYS A 179 8.24 -4.73 4.95
N ILE A 180 8.05 -5.56 3.92
CA ILE A 180 8.82 -5.47 2.67
C ILE A 180 8.56 -4.13 1.96
N HIS A 181 7.30 -3.70 1.86
CA HIS A 181 6.94 -2.40 1.30
C HIS A 181 7.70 -1.26 1.99
N TRP A 182 7.71 -1.21 3.33
CA TRP A 182 8.45 -0.19 4.07
C TRP A 182 9.95 -0.22 3.80
N MET A 183 10.53 -1.42 3.70
CA MET A 183 11.94 -1.58 3.38
C MET A 183 12.30 -0.96 2.02
N LEU A 184 11.43 -1.14 1.02
CA LEU A 184 11.63 -0.63 -0.35
C LEU A 184 11.30 0.86 -0.47
N ASN A 185 10.20 1.30 0.16
CA ASN A 185 9.74 2.68 0.11
C ASN A 185 10.79 3.66 0.67
N PHE A 186 11.32 3.37 1.86
CA PHE A 186 12.36 4.20 2.47
C PHE A 186 13.68 4.15 1.70
N ALA A 187 14.03 2.99 1.16
CA ALA A 187 15.21 2.86 0.29
C ALA A 187 15.08 3.75 -0.96
N GLN A 188 13.94 3.66 -1.66
CA GLN A 188 13.64 4.48 -2.83
C GLN A 188 13.63 5.97 -2.49
N PHE A 189 13.03 6.35 -1.35
CA PHE A 189 13.03 7.73 -0.87
C PHE A 189 14.46 8.24 -0.68
N SER A 190 15.33 7.45 -0.05
CA SER A 190 16.74 7.79 0.14
C SER A 190 17.51 7.87 -1.18
N SER A 191 17.31 6.94 -2.12
CA SER A 191 17.92 7.02 -3.45
C SER A 191 17.49 8.29 -4.20
N THR A 192 16.21 8.67 -4.07
CA THR A 192 15.65 9.89 -4.65
C THR A 192 16.29 11.14 -4.08
N LEU A 193 16.41 11.23 -2.74
CA LEU A 193 17.07 12.36 -2.09
C LEU A 193 18.55 12.47 -2.51
N ALA A 194 19.26 11.33 -2.60
CA ALA A 194 20.65 11.30 -3.03
C ALA A 194 20.78 11.80 -4.48
N LEU A 195 19.93 11.34 -5.40
CA LEU A 195 19.90 11.82 -6.78
C LEU A 195 19.65 13.34 -6.84
N ASN A 196 18.67 13.85 -6.10
CA ASN A 196 18.36 15.28 -6.07
C ASN A 196 19.54 16.11 -5.54
N ALA A 197 20.21 15.64 -4.48
CA ALA A 197 21.40 16.29 -3.95
C ALA A 197 22.55 16.32 -4.98
N THR A 198 22.81 15.21 -5.67
CA THR A 198 23.82 15.15 -6.74
C THR A 198 23.50 16.08 -7.91
N ILE A 199 22.23 16.15 -8.33
CA ILE A 199 21.81 17.07 -9.39
C ILE A 199 22.05 18.52 -8.95
N GLN A 200 21.66 18.88 -7.73
CA GLN A 200 21.87 20.21 -7.19
C GLN A 200 23.36 20.57 -7.14
N GLU A 201 24.22 19.64 -6.72
CA GLU A 201 25.67 19.85 -6.65
C GLU A 201 26.29 20.07 -8.05
N VAL A 202 25.87 19.28 -9.04
CA VAL A 202 26.48 19.30 -10.39
C VAL A 202 25.90 20.38 -11.29
N LYS A 203 24.60 20.69 -11.17
CA LYS A 203 23.86 21.57 -12.07
C LYS A 203 23.34 22.85 -11.42
N GLY A 204 23.37 22.94 -10.09
CA GLY A 204 22.70 24.02 -9.37
C GLY A 204 21.18 23.89 -9.46
N GLU A 205 20.48 25.02 -9.58
CA GLU A 205 19.03 25.02 -9.77
C GLU A 205 18.65 24.42 -11.14
N VAL A 206 17.85 23.36 -11.11
CA VAL A 206 17.31 22.70 -12.30
C VAL A 206 15.80 22.87 -12.38
N ASP A 207 15.25 22.68 -13.57
CA ASP A 207 13.82 22.50 -13.76
C ASP A 207 13.31 21.38 -12.83
N PRO A 208 12.34 21.66 -11.93
CA PRO A 208 11.75 20.66 -11.05
C PRO A 208 11.22 19.42 -11.80
N SER A 209 10.82 19.57 -13.07
CA SER A 209 10.36 18.46 -13.91
C SER A 209 11.46 17.45 -14.25
N LEU A 210 12.73 17.84 -14.19
CA LEU A 210 13.86 16.97 -14.51
C LEU A 210 13.92 15.78 -13.57
N MET A 211 13.65 16.00 -12.28
CA MET A 211 13.68 14.95 -11.26
C MET A 211 12.67 13.84 -11.59
N GLY A 212 11.41 14.21 -11.85
CA GLY A 212 10.37 13.25 -12.21
C GLY A 212 10.69 12.48 -13.49
N ARG A 213 11.27 13.14 -14.51
CA ARG A 213 11.66 12.47 -15.77
C ARG A 213 12.79 11.45 -15.58
N LEU A 214 13.73 11.71 -14.69
CA LEU A 214 14.83 10.78 -14.39
C LEU A 214 14.37 9.58 -13.57
N GLN A 215 13.23 9.70 -12.88
CA GLN A 215 12.63 8.64 -12.07
C GLN A 215 11.63 7.79 -12.85
N SER A 216 11.35 8.11 -14.11
CA SER A 216 10.54 7.24 -14.96
C SER A 216 11.27 5.93 -15.24
N SER A 217 10.74 4.84 -14.68
CA SER A 217 11.27 3.50 -14.91
C SER A 217 10.95 3.00 -16.33
N VAL A 218 11.86 2.22 -16.89
CA VAL A 218 11.62 1.41 -18.10
C VAL A 218 11.09 0.01 -17.78
N GLU A 219 11.14 -0.38 -16.50
CA GLU A 219 10.60 -1.63 -15.93
C GLU A 219 9.51 -1.25 -14.93
N ASP A 220 8.25 -1.27 -15.33
CA ASP A 220 7.12 -0.80 -14.51
C ASP A 220 5.87 -1.66 -14.75
N ARG A 221 5.32 -2.22 -13.68
CA ARG A 221 4.17 -3.12 -13.73
C ARG A 221 2.88 -2.44 -14.20
N ASN A 222 2.73 -1.13 -14.00
CA ASN A 222 1.61 -0.37 -14.55
C ASN A 222 1.76 -0.23 -16.07
N TRP A 223 2.97 0.02 -16.58
CA TRP A 223 3.22 0.06 -18.02
C TRP A 223 3.02 -1.32 -18.66
N ASP A 224 3.50 -2.40 -18.03
CA ASP A 224 3.25 -3.77 -18.50
C ASP A 224 1.74 -4.05 -18.63
N SER A 225 0.97 -3.66 -17.60
CA SER A 225 -0.49 -3.82 -17.57
C SER A 225 -1.19 -3.03 -18.68
N ILE A 226 -0.76 -1.80 -18.96
CA ILE A 226 -1.32 -0.98 -20.04
C ILE A 226 -0.93 -1.53 -21.42
N GLU A 227 0.31 -1.98 -21.57
CA GLU A 227 0.81 -2.56 -22.82
C GLU A 227 0.02 -3.82 -23.19
N GLU A 228 -0.24 -4.71 -22.23
CA GLU A 228 -1.04 -5.92 -22.49
C GLU A 228 -2.48 -5.57 -22.89
N LEU A 229 -3.14 -4.61 -22.23
CA LEU A 229 -4.45 -4.11 -22.68
C LEU A 229 -4.41 -3.55 -24.10
N TRP A 230 -3.35 -2.81 -24.43
CA TRP A 230 -3.17 -2.27 -25.77
C TRP A 230 -3.03 -3.38 -26.82
N ARG A 231 -2.25 -4.44 -26.53
CA ARG A 231 -2.09 -5.60 -27.42
C ARG A 231 -3.42 -6.33 -27.64
N ILE A 232 -4.18 -6.57 -26.57
CA ILE A 232 -5.52 -7.17 -26.63
C ILE A 232 -6.45 -6.34 -27.51
N LYS A 233 -6.45 -5.01 -27.32
CA LYS A 233 -7.24 -4.08 -28.14
C LYS A 233 -6.83 -4.10 -29.62
N GLU A 234 -5.54 -4.21 -29.94
CA GLU A 234 -5.10 -4.35 -31.35
C GLU A 234 -5.54 -5.69 -31.97
N GLU A 235 -5.54 -6.79 -31.20
CA GLU A 235 -6.10 -8.08 -31.66
C GLU A 235 -7.60 -7.97 -31.96
N ILE A 236 -8.38 -7.35 -31.06
CA ILE A 236 -9.81 -7.10 -31.25
C ILE A 236 -10.07 -6.28 -32.53
N LYS A 237 -9.30 -5.21 -32.75
CA LYS A 237 -9.41 -4.37 -33.96
C LYS A 237 -9.07 -5.11 -35.25
N GLY A 238 -8.22 -6.14 -35.17
CA GLY A 238 -7.84 -6.97 -36.30
C GLY A 238 -8.89 -8.00 -36.71
N ASP A 239 -9.91 -8.24 -35.88
CA ASP A 239 -10.95 -9.23 -36.10
C ASP A 239 -12.34 -8.59 -36.13
N ALA A 240 -13.06 -8.75 -37.25
CA ALA A 240 -14.37 -8.15 -37.45
C ALA A 240 -15.48 -8.75 -36.56
N GLU A 241 -15.32 -9.99 -36.11
CA GLU A 241 -16.23 -10.63 -35.18
C GLU A 241 -16.02 -10.10 -33.75
N LEU A 242 -14.76 -10.02 -33.30
CA LEU A 242 -14.43 -9.42 -32.00
C LEU A 242 -14.80 -7.94 -31.95
N THR A 243 -14.49 -7.17 -32.99
CA THR A 243 -14.87 -5.75 -33.08
C THR A 243 -16.38 -5.56 -32.91
N ARG A 244 -17.19 -6.43 -33.53
CA ARG A 244 -18.65 -6.38 -33.36
C ARG A 244 -19.09 -6.70 -31.93
N ALA A 245 -18.44 -7.66 -31.28
CA ALA A 245 -18.76 -7.99 -29.88
C ALA A 245 -18.55 -6.80 -28.94
N PHE A 246 -17.51 -5.98 -29.18
CA PHE A 246 -17.21 -4.78 -28.40
C PHE A 246 -18.06 -3.54 -28.76
N GLN A 247 -19.08 -3.67 -29.63
CA GLN A 247 -20.05 -2.60 -29.88
C GLN A 247 -21.24 -2.62 -28.90
N GLY A 248 -21.29 -3.58 -27.97
CA GLY A 248 -22.33 -3.63 -26.93
C GLY A 248 -22.32 -2.39 -26.03
N GLU A 249 -23.51 -1.95 -25.59
CA GLU A 249 -23.66 -0.75 -24.74
C GLU A 249 -23.12 -0.96 -23.32
N THR A 250 -23.13 -2.21 -22.84
CA THR A 250 -22.64 -2.57 -21.50
C THR A 250 -21.58 -3.67 -21.58
N ALA A 251 -20.72 -3.76 -20.56
CA ALA A 251 -19.78 -4.88 -20.45
C ALA A 251 -20.50 -6.25 -20.45
N GLY A 252 -21.72 -6.31 -19.92
CA GLY A 252 -22.56 -7.51 -20.00
C GLY A 252 -22.95 -7.89 -21.44
N ASP A 253 -23.22 -6.91 -22.31
CA ASP A 253 -23.48 -7.16 -23.74
C ASP A 253 -22.23 -7.65 -24.46
N VAL A 254 -21.08 -7.05 -24.14
CA VAL A 254 -19.78 -7.46 -24.69
C VAL A 254 -19.47 -8.91 -24.31
N LEU A 255 -19.54 -9.25 -23.02
CA LEU A 255 -19.27 -10.61 -22.53
C LEU A 255 -20.20 -11.65 -23.15
N ARG A 256 -21.51 -11.36 -23.24
CA ARG A 256 -22.46 -12.27 -23.92
C ARG A 256 -22.12 -12.46 -25.39
N SER A 257 -21.73 -11.38 -26.07
CA SER A 257 -21.38 -11.43 -27.50
C SER A 257 -20.10 -12.23 -27.73
N LEU A 258 -19.09 -12.08 -26.88
CA LEU A 258 -17.86 -12.87 -26.92
C LEU A 258 -18.12 -14.35 -26.67
N GLN A 259 -18.95 -14.69 -25.67
CA GLN A 259 -19.28 -16.08 -25.35
C GLN A 259 -20.06 -16.79 -26.46
N ALA A 260 -20.79 -16.04 -27.30
CA ALA A 260 -21.60 -16.59 -28.37
C ALA A 260 -20.78 -17.11 -29.56
N THR A 261 -19.49 -16.77 -29.66
CA THR A 261 -18.65 -17.15 -30.80
C THR A 261 -17.41 -17.92 -30.39
N GLU A 262 -16.76 -18.61 -31.33
CA GLU A 262 -15.52 -19.34 -31.04
C GLU A 262 -14.35 -18.38 -30.81
N GLN A 263 -14.23 -17.35 -31.65
CA GLN A 263 -13.19 -16.33 -31.54
C GLN A 263 -13.31 -15.53 -30.24
N GLY A 264 -14.53 -15.18 -29.83
CA GLY A 264 -14.76 -14.46 -28.58
C GLY A 264 -14.45 -15.29 -27.35
N ARG A 265 -14.85 -16.58 -27.32
CA ARG A 265 -14.44 -17.52 -26.25
C ARG A 265 -12.93 -17.69 -26.19
N ARG A 266 -12.27 -17.74 -27.35
CA ARG A 266 -10.82 -17.81 -27.44
C ARG A 266 -10.15 -16.55 -26.88
N LEU A 267 -10.66 -15.36 -27.20
CA LEU A 267 -10.17 -14.10 -26.62
C LEU A 267 -10.27 -14.11 -25.09
N ILE A 268 -11.40 -14.57 -24.54
CA ILE A 268 -11.60 -14.66 -23.08
C ILE A 268 -10.52 -15.57 -22.47
N THR A 269 -10.39 -16.80 -22.94
CA THR A 269 -9.49 -17.79 -22.33
C THR A 269 -8.01 -17.50 -22.60
N GLU A 270 -7.66 -16.99 -23.79
CA GLU A 270 -6.26 -16.79 -24.17
C GLU A 270 -5.71 -15.39 -23.87
N ARG A 271 -6.57 -14.42 -23.53
CA ARG A 271 -6.16 -13.03 -23.25
C ARG A 271 -6.72 -12.47 -21.96
N ILE A 272 -8.05 -12.46 -21.81
CA ILE A 272 -8.69 -11.79 -20.66
C ILE A 272 -8.39 -12.53 -19.34
N GLU A 273 -8.58 -13.84 -19.30
CA GLU A 273 -8.30 -14.65 -18.10
C GLU A 273 -6.81 -14.58 -17.68
N PRO A 274 -5.82 -14.71 -18.60
CA PRO A 274 -4.42 -14.46 -18.29
C PRO A 274 -4.15 -13.05 -17.75
N TYR A 275 -4.76 -12.03 -18.35
CA TYR A 275 -4.62 -10.64 -17.89
C TYR A 275 -5.18 -10.47 -16.46
N GLN A 276 -6.36 -11.03 -16.18
CA GLN A 276 -6.96 -11.01 -14.85
C GLN A 276 -6.06 -11.69 -13.82
N LYS A 277 -5.43 -12.81 -14.19
CA LYS A 277 -4.51 -13.53 -13.30
C LYS A 277 -3.24 -12.73 -13.01
N GLU A 278 -2.72 -12.01 -13.99
CA GLU A 278 -1.44 -11.29 -13.85
C GLU A 278 -1.60 -9.88 -13.25
N PHE A 279 -2.66 -9.16 -13.62
CA PHE A 279 -2.85 -7.74 -13.31
C PHE A 279 -4.19 -7.43 -12.61
N GLY A 280 -5.03 -8.44 -12.39
CA GLY A 280 -6.41 -8.25 -11.93
C GLY A 280 -6.58 -8.09 -10.42
N TYR A 281 -5.56 -8.29 -9.60
CA TYR A 281 -5.60 -8.13 -8.14
C TYR A 281 -5.62 -6.66 -7.69
N LYS A 282 -6.46 -5.86 -8.33
CA LYS A 282 -6.68 -4.44 -8.05
C LYS A 282 -8.16 -4.10 -8.20
N ALA A 283 -8.61 -3.11 -7.45
CA ALA A 283 -9.92 -2.50 -7.60
C ALA A 283 -9.76 -1.01 -7.98
N ILE A 284 -10.85 -0.35 -8.33
CA ILE A 284 -10.85 1.09 -8.61
C ILE A 284 -10.38 1.88 -7.39
N TRP A 285 -10.84 1.46 -6.20
CA TRP A 285 -10.40 1.99 -4.93
C TRP A 285 -9.50 0.97 -4.25
N SER A 286 -8.23 1.33 -4.07
CA SER A 286 -7.25 0.53 -3.32
C SER A 286 -7.50 0.60 -1.81
N HIS A 287 -6.79 -0.23 -1.04
CA HIS A 287 -6.85 -0.25 0.42
C HIS A 287 -8.24 -0.55 0.99
N GLU A 288 -8.93 -1.52 0.39
CA GLU A 288 -10.20 -2.03 0.90
C GLU A 288 -10.47 -3.42 0.31
N PHE A 289 -11.10 -4.30 1.09
CA PHE A 289 -11.45 -5.66 0.70
C PHE A 289 -12.88 -5.79 0.18
N VAL A 290 -13.76 -4.80 0.41
CA VAL A 290 -15.16 -4.87 -0.04
C VAL A 290 -15.35 -4.65 -1.55
N TYR A 291 -14.36 -4.10 -2.25
CA TYR A 291 -14.49 -3.81 -3.67
C TYR A 291 -14.05 -5.02 -4.51
N PRO A 292 -14.89 -5.48 -5.47
CA PRO A 292 -14.49 -6.54 -6.38
C PRO A 292 -13.24 -6.14 -7.16
N THR A 293 -12.26 -7.04 -7.13
CA THR A 293 -11.06 -6.93 -7.94
C THR A 293 -11.38 -7.17 -9.41
N TRP A 294 -10.50 -6.73 -10.31
CA TRP A 294 -10.64 -7.01 -11.74
C TRP A 294 -10.48 -8.51 -12.04
N LYS A 295 -9.82 -9.28 -11.15
CA LYS A 295 -9.77 -10.73 -11.20
C LYS A 295 -11.14 -11.36 -10.95
N GLU A 296 -11.91 -10.84 -10.00
CA GLU A 296 -13.27 -11.31 -9.69
C GLU A 296 -14.30 -10.83 -10.71
N ASN A 297 -14.11 -9.63 -11.27
CA ASN A 297 -14.99 -9.04 -12.25
C ASN A 297 -14.21 -8.41 -13.41
N ALA A 298 -14.29 -9.05 -14.59
CA ALA A 298 -13.61 -8.60 -15.80
C ALA A 298 -14.19 -7.32 -16.43
N THR A 299 -15.32 -6.80 -15.95
CA THR A 299 -16.00 -5.61 -16.52
C THR A 299 -15.08 -4.39 -16.76
N PRO A 300 -14.10 -4.07 -15.89
CA PRO A 300 -13.20 -2.94 -16.12
C PRO A 300 -12.13 -3.16 -17.20
N ILE A 301 -11.95 -4.39 -17.69
CA ILE A 301 -10.96 -4.79 -18.71
C ILE A 301 -11.58 -4.65 -20.10
#